data_AF-A0A8E4G706-F1
#
_entry.id   AF-A0A8E4G706-F1
#
_cell.length_a   1.000
_cell.length_b   1.000
_cell.length_c   1.000
_cell.angle_alpha   90.00
_cell.angle_beta   90.00
_cell.angle_gamma   90.00
#
_symmetry.space_group_name_H-M   'P 1'
#
loop_
_entity.id
_entity.type
_entity.pdbx_description
1 polymer ?
#
loop_
_entity_poly.entity_id
_entity_poly.type
_entity_poly.pdbx_seq_one_letter_code
_entity_poly.pdbx_strand_id
1 'polypeptide(L)'
;MHKDVLFRGCTRPAMFLGVPYIPFFVGAGGGLMMGMYFDLWFLLTIPVFIFIMQQMAKRDEMIFRLLGLRWLFRMRVRNLQRYSGMWVFSPNEYRKVLAGKRQ
;
A
#
# COMPACT_ATOMS: atom_id res chain seq x y z
N MET A 1 -25.55 19.18 -8.15
CA MET A 1 -24.22 18.79 -7.65
C MET A 1 -23.21 19.26 -8.68
N HIS A 2 -22.55 20.40 -8.42
CA HIS A 2 -21.59 21.02 -9.33
C HIS A 2 -20.37 20.09 -9.43
N LYS A 3 -20.01 19.64 -10.64
CA LYS A 3 -18.79 18.87 -10.87
C LYS A 3 -17.65 19.87 -11.04
N ASP A 4 -17.05 20.28 -9.94
CA ASP A 4 -15.77 20.98 -10.01
C ASP A 4 -14.77 20.05 -10.70
N VAL A 5 -14.18 20.53 -11.79
CA VAL A 5 -13.07 19.88 -12.48
C VAL A 5 -11.85 19.93 -11.56
N LEU A 6 -11.84 19.06 -10.56
CA LEU A 6 -10.69 18.90 -9.69
C LEU A 6 -9.53 18.46 -10.59
N PHE A 7 -8.54 19.34 -10.77
CA PHE A 7 -7.33 19.05 -11.54
C PHE A 7 -6.48 17.99 -10.80
N ARG A 8 -6.94 16.73 -10.83
CA ARG A 8 -6.30 15.58 -10.17
C ARG A 8 -4.94 15.22 -10.77
N GLY A 9 -4.60 15.79 -11.92
CA GLY A 9 -3.34 15.57 -12.64
C GLY A 9 -2.10 15.81 -11.78
N CYS A 10 -2.10 16.82 -10.90
CA CYS A 10 -0.95 17.14 -10.05
C CYS A 10 -0.70 16.16 -8.90
N THR A 11 -1.62 15.20 -8.66
CA THR A 11 -1.50 14.21 -7.57
C THR A 11 -1.41 12.78 -8.08
N ARG A 12 -1.48 12.57 -9.40
CA ARG A 12 -1.38 11.24 -10.00
C ARG A 12 0.05 10.73 -9.85
N PRO A 13 0.24 9.49 -9.34
CA PRO A 13 1.56 8.87 -9.38
C PRO A 13 1.98 8.67 -10.84
N ALA A 14 3.29 8.71 -11.10
CA ALA A 14 3.81 8.39 -12.42
C ALA A 14 3.41 6.96 -12.81
N MET A 15 2.70 6.81 -13.93
CA MET A 15 2.20 5.53 -14.43
C MET A 15 2.89 5.15 -15.74
N PHE A 16 3.32 3.90 -15.84
CA PHE A 16 3.87 3.28 -17.05
C PHE A 16 2.98 2.09 -17.44
N LEU A 17 2.49 2.06 -18.69
CA LEU A 17 1.55 1.03 -19.16
C LEU A 17 0.31 0.84 -18.26
N GLY A 18 -0.19 1.93 -17.66
CA GLY A 18 -1.35 1.89 -16.76
C GLY A 18 -1.07 1.32 -15.36
N VAL A 19 0.20 1.08 -15.00
CA VAL A 19 0.64 0.66 -13.67
C VAL A 19 1.54 1.73 -13.07
N PRO A 20 1.47 2.03 -11.75
CA PRO A 20 2.40 2.96 -11.15
C PRO A 20 3.87 2.50 -11.27
N TYR A 21 4.80 3.43 -11.38
CA TYR A 21 6.21 3.14 -11.64
C TYR A 21 6.84 2.18 -10.60
N ILE A 22 6.68 2.47 -9.31
CA ILE A 22 7.24 1.65 -8.23
C ILE A 22 6.79 0.17 -8.31
N PRO A 23 5.48 -0.15 -8.33
CA PRO A 23 5.03 -1.55 -8.42
C PRO A 23 5.44 -2.21 -9.74
N PHE A 24 5.52 -1.49 -10.85
CA PHE A 24 6.04 -2.03 -12.12
C PHE A 24 7.49 -2.50 -11.98
N PHE A 25 8.37 -1.68 -11.42
CA PHE A 25 9.78 -2.05 -11.23
C PHE A 25 9.96 -3.22 -10.25
N VAL A 26 9.20 -3.24 -9.16
CA VAL A 26 9.26 -4.34 -8.19
C VAL A 26 8.75 -5.64 -8.80
N GLY A 27 7.66 -5.61 -9.56
CA GLY A 27 7.09 -6.80 -10.21
C GLY A 27 7.96 -7.32 -11.36
N ALA A 28 8.35 -6.45 -12.30
CA ALA A 28 9.16 -6.83 -13.45
C ALA A 28 10.60 -7.18 -13.04
N GLY A 29 11.22 -6.38 -12.16
CA GLY A 29 12.55 -6.64 -11.63
C GLY A 29 12.58 -7.90 -10.76
N GLY A 30 11.56 -8.11 -9.93
CA GLY A 30 11.43 -9.34 -9.13
C GLY A 30 11.25 -10.59 -9.99
N GLY A 31 10.40 -10.53 -11.02
CA GLY A 31 10.23 -11.62 -11.98
C GLY A 31 11.49 -11.91 -12.79
N LEU A 32 12.23 -10.86 -13.19
CA LEU A 32 13.52 -11.01 -13.87
C LEU A 32 14.57 -11.66 -12.96
N MET A 33 14.71 -11.21 -11.71
CA MET A 33 15.61 -11.86 -10.76
C MET A 33 15.23 -13.33 -10.54
N MET A 34 13.95 -13.65 -10.30
CA MET A 34 13.52 -15.05 -10.21
C MET A 34 13.86 -15.86 -11.46
N GLY A 35 13.69 -15.24 -12.64
CA GLY A 35 14.09 -15.78 -13.93
C GLY A 35 15.57 -16.17 -14.00
N MET A 36 16.44 -15.29 -13.51
CA MET A 36 17.89 -15.51 -13.55
C MET A 36 18.39 -16.49 -12.49
N TYR A 37 17.78 -16.50 -11.31
CA TYR A 37 18.26 -17.32 -10.18
C TYR A 37 17.68 -18.73 -10.15
N PHE A 38 16.46 -18.94 -10.63
CA PHE A 38 15.79 -20.24 -10.57
C PHE A 38 15.61 -20.84 -11.96
N ASP A 39 14.86 -20.17 -12.83
CA ASP A 39 14.54 -20.68 -14.17
C ASP A 39 13.95 -19.56 -15.06
N LEU A 40 14.34 -19.51 -16.35
CA LEU A 40 13.84 -18.51 -17.29
C LEU A 40 12.32 -18.57 -17.47
N TRP A 41 11.68 -19.70 -17.16
CA TRP A 41 10.21 -19.81 -17.14
C TRP A 41 9.53 -18.78 -16.22
N PHE A 42 10.22 -18.30 -15.18
CA PHE A 42 9.67 -17.25 -14.31
C PHE A 42 9.45 -15.92 -15.05
N LEU A 43 10.07 -15.68 -16.20
CA LEU A 43 9.81 -14.48 -17.01
C LEU A 43 8.35 -14.41 -17.50
N LEU A 44 7.69 -15.55 -17.70
CA LEU A 44 6.26 -15.60 -18.05
C LEU A 44 5.34 -15.11 -16.91
N THR A 45 5.84 -15.04 -15.68
CA THR A 45 5.06 -14.50 -14.56
C THR A 45 4.99 -12.98 -14.58
N ILE A 46 5.93 -12.29 -15.24
CA ILE A 46 5.98 -10.83 -15.35
C ILE A 46 4.68 -10.23 -15.93
N PRO A 47 4.17 -10.68 -17.10
CA PRO A 47 2.92 -10.14 -17.64
C PRO A 47 1.71 -10.44 -16.74
N VAL A 48 1.71 -11.56 -16.01
CA VAL A 48 0.65 -11.91 -15.05
C VAL A 48 0.64 -10.90 -13.90
N PHE A 49 1.79 -10.59 -13.31
CA PHE A 49 1.91 -9.57 -12.26
C PHE A 49 1.49 -8.19 -12.75
N ILE A 50 1.94 -7.78 -13.94
CA ILE A 50 1.57 -6.49 -14.54
C ILE A 50 0.06 -6.43 -14.75
N PHE A 51 -0.56 -7.50 -15.25
CA PHE A 51 -2.02 -7.54 -15.46
C PHE A 51 -2.79 -7.36 -14.15
N ILE A 52 -2.40 -8.06 -13.08
CA ILE A 52 -3.02 -7.91 -11.76
C ILE A 52 -2.89 -6.45 -11.28
N MET A 53 -1.71 -5.87 -11.41
CA MET A 53 -1.46 -4.48 -11.00
C MET A 53 -2.24 -3.47 -11.85
N GLN A 54 -2.43 -3.72 -13.14
CA GLN A 54 -3.30 -2.92 -14.00
C GLN A 54 -4.75 -2.98 -13.55
N GLN A 55 -5.26 -4.16 -13.19
CA GLN A 55 -6.65 -4.28 -12.70
C GLN A 55 -6.85 -3.53 -11.40
N MET A 56 -5.86 -3.52 -10.51
CA MET A 56 -5.89 -2.72 -9.28
C MET A 56 -5.86 -1.21 -9.58
N ALA A 57 -4.94 -0.77 -10.44
CA ALA A 57 -4.78 0.63 -10.81
C ALA A 57 -6.00 1.20 -11.56
N LYS A 58 -6.70 0.36 -12.35
CA LYS A 58 -7.96 0.74 -13.02
C LYS A 58 -9.07 1.06 -12.03
N ARG A 59 -9.09 0.44 -10.84
CA ARG A 59 -10.09 0.69 -9.81
C ARG A 59 -9.74 1.90 -8.95
N ASP A 60 -8.48 2.03 -8.58
CA ASP A 60 -7.99 3.14 -7.77
C ASP A 60 -6.51 3.42 -8.07
N GLU A 61 -6.25 4.62 -8.58
CA GLU A 61 -4.91 5.09 -8.98
C GLU A 61 -3.95 5.26 -7.78
N MET A 62 -4.47 5.43 -6.55
CA MET A 62 -3.69 5.59 -5.32
C MET A 62 -3.66 4.35 -4.43
N ILE A 63 -4.24 3.22 -4.87
CA ILE A 63 -4.33 1.98 -4.07
C ILE A 63 -2.96 1.53 -3.54
N PHE A 64 -1.91 1.61 -4.36
CA PHE A 64 -0.55 1.20 -4.00
C PHE A 64 0.05 2.08 -2.91
N ARG A 65 -0.26 3.37 -2.92
CA ARG A 65 0.18 4.31 -1.87
C ARG A 65 -0.52 3.99 -0.56
N LEU A 66 -1.81 3.66 -0.60
CA LEU A 66 -2.58 3.24 0.58
C LEU A 66 -2.08 1.90 1.14
N LEU A 67 -1.80 0.93 0.27
CA LEU A 67 -1.25 -0.37 0.64
C LEU A 67 0.14 -0.23 1.27
N GLY A 68 1.02 0.59 0.67
CA GLY A 68 2.33 0.89 1.22
C GLY A 68 2.25 1.55 2.59
N LEU A 69 1.35 2.52 2.76
CA LEU A 69 1.13 3.18 4.05
C LEU A 69 0.60 2.20 5.11
N ARG A 70 -0.36 1.33 4.74
CA ARG A 70 -0.88 0.28 5.62
C ARG A 70 0.21 -0.68 6.05
N TRP A 71 1.10 -1.05 5.13
CA TRP A 71 2.20 -1.96 5.43
C TRP A 71 3.25 -1.31 6.33
N LEU A 72 3.59 -0.05 6.07
CA LEU A 72 4.48 0.75 6.92
C LEU A 72 3.93 0.86 8.35
N PHE A 73 2.64 1.18 8.50
CA PHE A 73 2.00 1.23 9.82
C PHE A 73 1.99 -0.14 10.50
N ARG A 74 1.69 -1.22 9.77
CA ARG A 74 1.71 -2.57 10.32
C ARG A 74 3.10 -2.98 10.83
N MET A 75 4.17 -2.59 10.14
CA MET A 75 5.54 -2.86 10.57
C MET A 75 5.97 -1.98 11.76
N ARG A 76 5.45 -0.73 11.83
CA ARG A 76 5.81 0.25 12.87
C ARG A 76 5.08 0.02 14.19
N VAL A 77 3.83 -0.47 14.16
CA VAL A 77 3.04 -0.78 15.38
C VAL A 77 3.49 -2.13 15.95
N ARG A 78 4.64 -2.13 16.65
CA ARG A 78 5.09 -3.28 17.47
C ARG A 78 4.54 -3.25 18.91
N ASN A 79 3.86 -2.16 19.29
CA ASN A 79 3.31 -1.94 20.63
C ASN A 79 1.91 -2.56 20.87
N LEU A 80 1.44 -3.45 19.97
CA LEU A 80 0.11 -4.07 20.04
C LEU A 80 -0.17 -4.74 21.40
N GLN A 81 0.86 -5.35 21.99
CA GLN A 81 0.77 -6.09 23.24
C GLN A 81 0.58 -5.16 24.46
N ARG A 82 0.98 -3.89 24.36
CA ARG A 82 0.90 -2.92 25.47
C ARG A 82 -0.44 -2.17 25.54
N TYR A 83 -1.19 -2.11 24.44
CA TYR A 83 -2.44 -1.32 24.33
C TYR A 83 -3.65 -2.14 23.86
N SER A 84 -3.75 -3.41 24.27
CA SER A 84 -4.90 -4.28 23.99
C SER A 84 -5.29 -4.34 22.50
N GLY A 85 -4.30 -4.42 21.61
CA GLY A 85 -4.51 -4.53 20.16
C GLY A 85 -4.82 -3.20 19.43
N MET A 86 -4.84 -2.06 20.12
CA MET A 86 -5.04 -0.75 19.48
C MET A 86 -3.74 -0.22 18.85
N TRP A 87 -3.87 0.41 17.67
CA TRP A 87 -2.76 1.07 16.98
C TRP A 87 -2.54 2.47 17.55
N VAL A 88 -1.67 2.61 18.54
CA VAL A 88 -1.35 3.88 19.22
C VAL A 88 -0.06 4.45 18.66
N PHE A 89 -0.13 5.65 18.06
CA PHE A 89 1.02 6.35 17.44
C PHE A 89 1.44 7.62 18.20
N SER A 90 0.65 8.05 19.19
CA SER A 90 0.94 9.23 20.01
C SER A 90 1.32 8.80 21.42
N PRO A 91 2.35 9.41 22.05
CA PRO A 91 2.67 9.20 23.45
C PRO A 91 1.72 9.96 24.40
N ASN A 92 0.74 10.67 23.86
CA ASN A 92 -0.20 11.43 24.65
C ASN A 92 -1.15 10.47 25.38
N GLU A 93 -0.87 10.17 26.65
CA GLU A 93 -1.80 9.48 27.55
C GLU A 93 -2.95 10.42 27.88
N TYR A 94 -3.82 10.63 26.89
CA TYR A 94 -4.98 11.50 27.01
C TYR A 94 -6.02 10.78 27.86
N ARG A 95 -5.89 10.96 29.19
CA ARG A 95 -6.81 10.56 30.28
C ARG A 95 -6.47 9.22 30.96
N LYS A 96 -5.93 9.33 32.19
CA LYS A 96 -5.80 8.22 33.18
C LYS A 96 -7.14 7.71 33.73
N VAL A 97 -8.25 8.39 33.44
CA VAL A 97 -9.59 8.03 33.92
C VAL A 97 -10.36 7.33 32.80
N LEU A 98 -10.43 6.00 32.91
CA LEU A 98 -11.31 5.15 32.10
C LEU A 98 -12.75 5.70 32.20
N ALA A 99 -13.26 6.26 31.11
CA ALA A 99 -14.67 6.57 30.99
C ALA A 99 -15.45 5.23 31.00
N GLY A 100 -15.99 4.85 32.16
CA GLY A 100 -16.87 3.68 32.24
C GLY A 100 -16.83 2.83 33.52
N LYS A 101 -16.01 3.13 34.53
CA LYS A 101 -16.20 2.55 35.87
C LYS A 101 -16.93 3.54 36.77
N ARG A 102 -18.26 3.47 36.77
CA ARG A 102 -19.05 3.92 37.93
C ARG A 102 -18.79 2.89 39.04
N GLN A 103 -18.32 3.37 40.19
CA GLN A 103 -18.47 2.66 41.46
C GLN A 103 -19.94 2.46 41.77
#